data_AF-A0A1S8WM29-F1
#
_entry.id   AF-A0A1S8WM29-F1
#
_cell.length_a   1.000
_cell.length_b   1.000
_cell.length_c   1.000
_cell.angle_alpha   90.00
_cell.angle_beta   90.00
_cell.angle_gamma   90.00
#
_symmetry.space_group_name_H-M   'P 1'
#
loop_
_entity.id
_entity.type
_entity.pdbx_description
1 polymer ?
#
loop_
_entity_poly.entity_id
_entity_poly.type
_entity_poly.pdbx_seq_one_letter_code
_entity_poly.pdbx_strand_id
1 'polypeptide(L)'
;MSQSDDGLRPPVLSRNASPTERDAKLSEVKAKKSNQDECDSHTQLQSDPADSKSIALALERRLKLPKRELQRFNGNPKYYWAFMKAFSSTIEDRTRDDEARLVYLIQHCDGETKRRIEHCTVLRPNEGYGLAKEISRKRSGQNYMVARAFIDDLITGPTIKMAIRPPYPIWHKS
;
A
#
# COMPACT_ATOMS: atom_id res chain seq x y z
N MET A 1 63.71 25.23 29.58
CA MET A 1 64.22 25.08 28.21
C MET A 1 64.18 23.60 27.91
N SER A 2 63.08 23.14 27.30
CA SER A 2 62.99 22.79 25.87
C SER A 2 63.41 21.32 25.67
N GLN A 3 62.44 20.41 25.44
CA GLN A 3 62.12 19.82 24.11
C GLN A 3 63.00 18.58 23.83
N SER A 4 62.58 17.41 23.33
CA SER A 4 61.36 16.94 22.63
C SER A 4 61.28 15.40 22.66
N ASP A 5 60.11 14.89 22.27
CA ASP A 5 59.73 13.52 21.87
C ASP A 5 60.81 12.62 21.25
N ASP A 6 60.70 11.31 21.50
CA ASP A 6 60.46 10.35 20.39
C ASP A 6 60.15 8.93 20.89
N GLY A 7 59.01 8.39 20.43
CA GLY A 7 58.85 6.98 20.06
C GLY A 7 58.57 5.94 21.16
N LEU A 8 57.34 5.90 21.71
CA LEU A 8 56.84 4.69 22.37
C LEU A 8 56.06 3.77 21.41
N ARG A 9 56.77 2.75 20.96
CA ARG A 9 56.27 1.50 20.37
C ARG A 9 55.37 0.75 21.37
N PRO A 10 54.14 0.32 21.02
CA PRO A 10 53.39 -0.59 21.89
C PRO A 10 53.94 -2.04 21.80
N PRO A 11 53.94 -2.79 22.92
CA PRO A 11 54.44 -4.16 22.96
C PRO A 11 53.47 -5.16 22.33
N VAL A 12 54.06 -6.11 21.61
CA VAL A 12 53.47 -7.32 21.06
C VAL A 12 52.86 -8.17 22.18
N LEU A 13 51.59 -8.55 22.03
CA LEU A 13 51.03 -9.75 22.66
C LEU A 13 50.32 -10.55 21.56
N SER A 14 51.11 -11.45 20.97
CA SER A 14 50.68 -12.52 20.08
C SER A 14 49.87 -13.55 20.85
N ARG A 15 48.65 -13.84 20.40
CA ARG A 15 48.04 -15.18 20.55
C ARG A 15 47.19 -15.56 19.32
N ASN A 16 47.90 -16.11 18.33
CA ASN A 16 47.57 -17.32 17.55
C ASN A 16 46.11 -17.86 17.52
N ALA A 17 45.50 -17.84 16.31
CA ALA A 17 44.94 -19.02 15.62
C ALA A 17 44.73 -18.68 14.12
N SER A 18 45.36 -19.44 13.22
CA SER A 18 45.37 -19.21 11.78
C SER A 18 44.12 -19.75 11.06
N PRO A 19 43.78 -19.21 9.87
CA PRO A 19 42.65 -19.63 9.05
C PRO A 19 42.98 -20.88 8.21
N THR A 20 42.18 -21.93 8.33
CA THR A 20 42.30 -23.14 7.51
C THR A 20 41.42 -23.03 6.26
N GLU A 21 42.11 -23.02 5.11
CA GLU A 21 41.83 -23.79 3.89
C GLU A 21 40.38 -23.90 3.41
N ARG A 22 40.09 -23.36 2.21
CA ARG A 22 39.75 -24.14 1.00
C ARG A 22 40.00 -23.31 -0.26
N ASP A 23 41.24 -23.35 -0.73
CA ASP A 23 41.62 -23.00 -2.08
C ASP A 23 41.12 -24.03 -3.10
N ALA A 24 40.98 -23.55 -4.34
CA ALA A 24 41.14 -24.28 -5.59
C ALA A 24 40.09 -25.34 -5.99
N LYS A 25 39.42 -25.09 -7.13
CA LYS A 25 39.64 -25.85 -8.37
C LYS A 25 39.00 -25.10 -9.57
N LEU A 26 39.89 -24.57 -10.41
CA LEU A 26 39.62 -24.06 -11.76
C LEU A 26 39.84 -25.20 -12.78
N SER A 27 38.95 -25.23 -13.78
CA SER A 27 39.05 -25.75 -15.17
C SER A 27 39.20 -27.26 -15.48
N GLU A 28 38.18 -27.78 -16.17
CA GLU A 28 38.26 -28.52 -17.45
C GLU A 28 36.84 -28.52 -18.08
N VAL A 29 36.48 -27.52 -18.90
CA VAL A 29 36.48 -27.52 -20.37
C VAL A 29 36.09 -28.85 -21.03
N LYS A 30 34.80 -29.03 -21.37
CA LYS A 30 34.42 -29.60 -22.68
C LYS A 30 32.96 -29.32 -23.08
N ALA A 31 32.85 -28.48 -24.11
CA ALA A 31 31.95 -28.58 -25.27
C ALA A 31 30.45 -28.86 -25.07
N LYS A 32 29.64 -27.86 -25.46
CA LYS A 32 28.57 -27.92 -26.50
C LYS A 32 27.84 -26.55 -26.48
N LYS A 33 28.32 -25.58 -27.25
CA LYS A 33 27.91 -25.21 -28.62
C LYS A 33 26.42 -24.85 -28.74
N SER A 34 26.19 -23.55 -28.92
CA SER A 34 25.23 -22.88 -29.81
C SER A 34 24.10 -23.75 -30.37
N ASN A 35 22.85 -23.34 -30.19
CA ASN A 35 22.10 -22.68 -31.26
C ASN A 35 20.77 -22.11 -30.72
N GLN A 36 20.57 -20.82 -31.02
CA GLN A 36 19.25 -20.26 -31.29
C GLN A 36 18.72 -20.96 -32.55
N ASP A 37 17.51 -21.50 -32.48
CA ASP A 37 16.49 -21.54 -33.54
C ASP A 37 15.50 -22.68 -33.23
N GLU A 38 14.25 -22.43 -33.61
CA GLU A 38 13.08 -23.31 -33.59
C GLU A 38 12.14 -23.28 -32.37
N CYS A 39 10.97 -22.75 -32.70
CA CYS A 39 9.68 -22.84 -32.05
C CYS A 39 9.23 -24.29 -31.79
N ASP A 40 8.10 -24.38 -31.09
CA ASP A 40 7.30 -25.60 -30.89
C ASP A 40 7.78 -26.56 -29.80
N SER A 41 7.65 -26.08 -28.56
CA SER A 41 7.10 -26.96 -27.52
C SER A 41 5.65 -26.59 -27.29
N HIS A 42 4.76 -27.28 -28.01
CA HIS A 42 3.38 -27.46 -27.59
C HIS A 42 3.39 -28.07 -26.18
N THR A 43 3.51 -27.24 -25.14
CA THR A 43 3.14 -27.62 -23.79
C THR A 43 1.63 -27.55 -23.75
N GLN A 44 1.06 -28.69 -24.07
CA GLN A 44 -0.35 -29.01 -24.02
C GLN A 44 -0.93 -28.56 -22.68
N LEU A 45 -1.61 -27.41 -22.68
CA LEU A 45 -2.59 -27.06 -21.66
C LEU A 45 -3.77 -28.03 -21.83
N GLN A 46 -3.55 -29.29 -21.46
CA GLN A 46 -4.64 -30.18 -21.07
C GLN A 46 -5.15 -29.65 -19.73
N SER A 47 -5.93 -28.57 -19.77
CA SER A 47 -6.83 -28.30 -18.67
C SER A 47 -7.80 -29.47 -18.63
N ASP A 48 -7.84 -30.18 -17.51
CA ASP A 48 -8.91 -31.14 -17.27
C ASP A 48 -10.26 -30.46 -17.57
N PRO A 49 -11.23 -31.15 -18.18
CA PRO A 49 -12.51 -30.55 -18.56
C PRO A 49 -13.31 -30.00 -17.36
N ALA A 50 -12.92 -30.35 -16.13
CA ALA A 50 -13.42 -29.74 -14.90
C ALA A 50 -12.86 -28.32 -14.66
N ASP A 51 -11.61 -28.07 -15.01
CA ASP A 51 -10.90 -26.80 -14.76
C ASP A 51 -11.34 -25.70 -15.73
N SER A 52 -11.48 -26.03 -17.03
CA SER A 52 -11.97 -25.06 -18.03
C SER A 52 -13.38 -24.55 -17.71
N LYS A 53 -14.27 -25.44 -17.23
CA LYS A 53 -15.63 -25.06 -16.79
C LYS A 53 -15.59 -24.24 -15.50
N SER A 54 -14.72 -24.60 -14.55
CA SER A 54 -14.54 -23.87 -13.29
C SER A 54 -14.05 -22.43 -13.53
N ILE A 55 -13.04 -22.26 -14.40
CA ILE A 55 -12.49 -20.95 -14.76
C ILE A 55 -13.54 -20.11 -15.51
N ALA A 56 -14.27 -20.71 -16.47
CA ALA A 56 -15.35 -20.03 -17.19
C ALA A 56 -16.45 -19.55 -16.23
N LEU A 57 -16.89 -20.39 -15.30
CA LEU A 57 -17.89 -20.03 -14.30
C LEU A 57 -17.38 -18.95 -13.33
N ALA A 58 -16.10 -19.00 -12.93
CA ALA A 58 -15.49 -17.97 -12.08
C ALA A 58 -15.43 -16.62 -12.80
N LEU A 59 -15.07 -16.61 -14.09
CA LEU A 59 -15.05 -15.40 -14.90
C LEU A 59 -16.46 -14.84 -15.13
N GLU A 60 -17.43 -15.69 -15.50
CA GLU A 60 -18.84 -15.28 -15.67
C GLU A 60 -19.39 -14.63 -14.41
N ARG A 61 -19.15 -15.20 -13.23
CA ARG A 61 -19.59 -14.61 -11.96
C ARG A 61 -18.97 -13.23 -11.74
N ARG A 62 -17.69 -13.05 -12.08
CA ARG A 62 -17.00 -11.76 -11.94
C ARG A 62 -17.46 -10.71 -12.94
N LEU A 63 -17.87 -11.12 -14.14
CA LEU A 63 -18.42 -10.23 -15.17
C LEU A 63 -19.89 -9.87 -14.95
N LYS A 64 -20.67 -10.77 -14.31
CA LYS A 64 -22.09 -10.53 -13.96
C LYS A 64 -22.27 -9.58 -12.78
N LEU A 65 -21.27 -9.45 -11.91
CA LEU A 65 -21.32 -8.49 -10.81
C LEU A 65 -21.07 -7.07 -11.32
N PRO A 66 -21.80 -6.05 -10.82
CA PRO A 66 -21.50 -4.66 -11.14
C PRO A 66 -20.03 -4.35 -10.85
N LYS A 67 -19.39 -3.61 -11.77
CA LYS A 67 -18.00 -3.19 -11.58
C LYS A 67 -17.92 -2.41 -10.27
N ARG A 68 -17.07 -2.87 -9.35
CA ARG A 68 -16.80 -2.17 -8.09
C ARG A 68 -16.17 -0.81 -8.45
N GLU A 69 -16.96 0.24 -8.33
CA GLU A 69 -16.52 1.61 -8.58
C GLU A 69 -15.83 2.15 -7.34
N LEU A 70 -14.59 2.60 -7.52
CA LEU A 70 -13.83 3.24 -6.46
C LEU A 70 -14.24 4.72 -6.41
N GLN A 71 -14.90 5.11 -5.31
CA GLN A 71 -15.30 6.48 -5.08
C GLN A 71 -14.07 7.39 -4.90
N ARG A 72 -14.19 8.64 -5.35
CA ARG A 72 -13.19 9.69 -5.12
C ARG A 72 -13.09 10.04 -3.63
N PHE A 73 -11.87 10.24 -3.16
CA PHE A 73 -11.59 10.62 -1.78
C PHE A 73 -11.22 12.09 -1.68
N ASN A 74 -12.11 12.89 -1.11
CA ASN A 74 -11.95 14.33 -0.93
C ASN A 74 -11.12 14.73 0.30
N GLY A 75 -10.51 13.77 1.02
CA GLY A 75 -9.74 14.02 2.23
C GLY A 75 -10.54 14.00 3.54
N ASN A 76 -11.86 13.82 3.51
CA ASN A 76 -12.69 13.78 4.72
C ASN A 76 -12.35 12.56 5.60
N PRO A 77 -11.93 12.76 6.87
CA PRO A 77 -11.57 11.66 7.76
C PRO A 77 -12.65 10.58 7.94
N LYS A 78 -13.94 10.95 7.94
CA LYS A 78 -15.06 10.01 8.14
C LYS A 78 -15.06 8.87 7.12
N TYR A 79 -14.62 9.16 5.89
CA TYR A 79 -14.66 8.22 4.77
C TYR A 79 -13.31 7.56 4.48
N TYR A 80 -12.25 7.94 5.19
CA TYR A 80 -10.89 7.46 4.91
C TYR A 80 -10.77 5.93 4.93
N TRP A 81 -11.26 5.29 6.00
CA TRP A 81 -11.11 3.83 6.16
C TRP A 81 -11.98 3.06 5.16
N ALA A 82 -13.18 3.57 4.85
CA ALA A 82 -14.05 3.00 3.84
C ALA A 82 -13.39 3.09 2.45
N PHE A 83 -12.82 4.25 2.12
CA PHE A 83 -12.07 4.47 0.88
C PHE A 83 -10.86 3.52 0.78
N MET A 84 -10.01 3.45 1.80
CA MET A 84 -8.82 2.59 1.77
C MET A 84 -9.17 1.10 1.64
N LYS A 85 -10.27 0.65 2.28
CA LYS A 85 -10.76 -0.73 2.12
C LYS A 85 -11.27 -0.99 0.69
N ALA A 86 -12.02 -0.06 0.12
CA ALA A 86 -12.46 -0.13 -1.26
C ALA A 86 -11.28 -0.14 -2.24
N PHE A 87 -10.28 0.73 -2.00
CA PHE A 87 -9.06 0.84 -2.78
C PHE A 87 -8.28 -0.48 -2.79
N SER A 88 -8.03 -1.04 -1.60
CA SER A 88 -7.31 -2.29 -1.43
C SER A 88 -7.94 -3.43 -2.23
N SER A 89 -9.25 -3.62 -2.05
CA SER A 89 -9.99 -4.70 -2.72
C SER A 89 -10.21 -4.54 -4.22
N THR A 90 -10.04 -3.32 -4.74
CA THR A 90 -10.29 -2.99 -6.16
C THR A 90 -8.99 -2.91 -6.95
N ILE A 91 -7.94 -2.35 -6.35
CA ILE A 91 -6.67 -2.04 -7.02
C ILE A 91 -5.52 -2.86 -6.43
N GLU A 92 -5.27 -2.81 -5.11
CA GLU A 92 -4.12 -3.50 -4.49
C GLU A 92 -4.18 -5.01 -4.71
N ASP A 93 -5.34 -5.63 -4.48
CA ASP A 93 -5.52 -7.08 -4.60
C ASP A 93 -5.41 -7.58 -6.05
N ARG A 94 -5.55 -6.68 -7.04
CA ARG A 94 -5.60 -7.03 -8.48
C ARG A 94 -4.36 -6.64 -9.26
N THR A 95 -3.57 -5.73 -8.73
CA THR A 95 -2.39 -5.15 -9.39
C THR A 95 -1.18 -5.46 -8.55
N ARG A 96 -0.12 -6.06 -9.11
CA ARG A 96 1.13 -6.31 -8.37
C ARG A 96 2.15 -5.17 -8.50
N ASP A 97 1.96 -4.31 -9.48
CA ASP A 97 2.81 -3.16 -9.73
C ASP A 97 2.49 -2.01 -8.77
N ASP A 98 3.49 -1.60 -7.98
CA ASP A 98 3.38 -0.52 -7.02
C ASP A 98 3.32 0.86 -7.69
N GLU A 99 3.89 1.01 -8.88
CA GLU A 99 3.83 2.27 -9.64
C GLU A 99 2.39 2.52 -10.09
N ALA A 100 1.76 1.54 -10.74
CA ALA A 100 0.35 1.60 -11.08
C ALA A 100 -0.54 1.83 -9.85
N ARG A 101 -0.31 1.12 -8.72
CA ARG A 101 -1.07 1.34 -7.47
C ARG A 101 -0.95 2.79 -6.99
N LEU A 102 0.25 3.38 -7.02
CA LEU A 102 0.46 4.77 -6.63
C LEU A 102 -0.28 5.74 -7.56
N VAL A 103 -0.19 5.56 -8.87
CA VAL A 103 -0.90 6.40 -9.85
C VAL A 103 -2.41 6.32 -9.63
N TYR A 104 -2.96 5.11 -9.43
CA TYR A 104 -4.38 4.95 -9.12
C TYR A 104 -4.78 5.60 -7.80
N LEU A 105 -3.94 5.52 -6.76
CA LEU A 105 -4.21 6.17 -5.47
C LEU A 105 -4.28 7.70 -5.62
N ILE A 106 -3.33 8.28 -6.35
CA ILE A 106 -3.33 9.72 -6.68
C ILE A 106 -4.56 10.07 -7.49
N GLN A 107 -4.89 9.27 -8.51
CA GLN A 107 -6.05 9.53 -9.36
C GLN A 107 -7.35 9.50 -8.55
N HIS A 108 -7.49 8.68 -7.53
CA HIS A 108 -8.73 8.60 -6.75
C HIS A 108 -8.75 9.52 -5.52
N CYS A 109 -7.68 10.26 -5.26
CA CYS A 109 -7.67 11.32 -4.25
C CYS A 109 -7.91 12.67 -4.91
N ASP A 110 -8.58 13.57 -4.18
CA ASP A 110 -8.80 14.96 -4.59
C ASP A 110 -8.25 15.94 -3.54
N GLY A 111 -8.20 17.22 -3.92
CA GLY A 111 -7.88 18.33 -3.04
C GLY A 111 -6.52 18.19 -2.35
N GLU A 112 -6.52 18.41 -1.04
CA GLU A 112 -5.30 18.47 -0.23
C GLU A 112 -4.61 17.11 -0.09
N THR A 113 -5.38 16.01 -0.02
CA THR A 113 -4.79 14.67 0.07
C THR A 113 -3.99 14.37 -1.20
N LYS A 114 -4.57 14.67 -2.38
CA LYS A 114 -3.91 14.46 -3.69
C LYS A 114 -2.58 15.20 -3.77
N ARG A 115 -2.57 16.51 -3.51
CA ARG A 115 -1.36 17.36 -3.57
C ARG A 115 -0.22 16.82 -2.71
N ARG A 116 -0.56 16.23 -1.57
CA ARG A 116 0.45 15.70 -0.63
C ARG A 116 1.06 14.39 -1.09
N ILE A 117 0.29 13.55 -1.77
CA ILE A 117 0.77 12.23 -2.23
C ILE A 117 1.30 12.26 -3.67
N GLU A 118 0.98 13.30 -4.46
CA GLU A 118 1.47 13.47 -5.83
C GLU A 118 3.00 13.42 -5.92
N HIS A 119 3.71 14.05 -4.99
CA HIS A 119 5.17 14.07 -5.00
C HIS A 119 5.83 12.70 -4.72
N CYS A 120 5.06 11.71 -4.28
CA CYS A 120 5.60 10.37 -4.00
C CYS A 120 6.00 9.63 -5.28
N THR A 121 5.58 10.08 -6.47
CA THR A 121 5.94 9.47 -7.76
C THR A 121 7.42 9.62 -8.14
N VAL A 122 8.15 10.51 -7.46
CA VAL A 122 9.60 10.71 -7.67
C VAL A 122 10.41 9.59 -7.01
N LEU A 123 9.84 8.90 -6.02
CA LEU A 123 10.49 7.82 -5.30
C LEU A 123 10.38 6.51 -6.07
N ARG A 124 11.17 5.50 -5.66
CA ARG A 124 11.02 4.15 -6.20
C ARG A 124 9.60 3.64 -5.96
N PRO A 125 8.99 2.85 -6.88
CA PRO A 125 7.58 2.46 -6.80
C PRO A 125 7.12 1.94 -5.44
N ASN A 126 7.88 1.02 -4.84
CA ASN A 126 7.57 0.43 -3.53
C ASN A 126 7.59 1.49 -2.40
N GLU A 127 8.62 2.35 -2.39
CA GLU A 127 8.80 3.41 -1.41
C GLU A 127 7.75 4.52 -1.57
N GLY A 128 7.51 4.95 -2.82
CA GLY A 128 6.55 5.97 -3.17
C GLY A 128 5.13 5.56 -2.79
N TYR A 129 4.74 4.32 -3.09
CA TYR A 129 3.44 3.80 -2.71
C TYR A 129 3.26 3.69 -1.19
N GLY A 130 4.27 3.13 -0.50
CA GLY A 130 4.27 3.04 0.96
C GLY A 130 4.14 4.41 1.64
N LEU A 131 4.92 5.38 1.19
CA LEU A 131 4.90 6.75 1.70
C LEU A 131 3.56 7.44 1.43
N ALA A 132 2.99 7.29 0.23
CA ALA A 132 1.69 7.87 -0.10
C ALA A 132 0.58 7.37 0.83
N LYS A 133 0.54 6.06 1.13
CA LYS A 133 -0.39 5.48 2.11
C LYS A 133 -0.17 6.07 3.50
N GLU A 134 1.07 6.21 3.92
CA GLU A 134 1.39 6.75 5.23
C GLU A 134 0.95 8.21 5.37
N ILE A 135 1.26 9.05 4.37
CA ILE A 135 0.86 10.47 4.34
C ILE A 135 -0.66 10.58 4.40
N SER A 136 -1.39 9.82 3.57
CA SER A 136 -2.85 9.84 3.57
C SER A 136 -3.42 9.39 4.92
N ARG A 137 -2.84 8.36 5.55
CA ARG A 137 -3.24 7.90 6.89
C ARG A 137 -2.98 8.93 7.97
N LYS A 138 -1.82 9.60 7.95
CA LYS A 138 -1.48 10.65 8.92
C LYS A 138 -2.41 11.86 8.83
N ARG A 139 -2.90 12.16 7.62
CA ARG A 139 -3.73 13.35 7.36
C ARG A 139 -5.22 13.14 7.53
N SER A 140 -5.73 11.95 7.23
CA SER A 140 -7.18 11.70 7.26
C SER A 140 -7.56 10.43 8.00
N GLY A 141 -6.62 9.51 8.23
CA GLY A 141 -6.88 8.20 8.81
C GLY A 141 -6.60 8.06 10.30
N GLN A 142 -6.19 9.14 10.98
CA GLN A 142 -5.92 9.08 12.41
C GLN A 142 -7.23 8.96 13.20
N ASN A 143 -7.29 8.03 14.15
CA ASN A 143 -8.50 7.75 14.94
C ASN A 143 -9.07 9.02 15.59
N TYR A 144 -8.22 9.90 16.13
CA TYR A 144 -8.65 11.15 16.73
C TYR A 144 -9.28 12.12 15.72
N MET A 145 -8.80 12.14 14.46
CA MET A 145 -9.37 12.98 13.40
C MET A 145 -10.72 12.46 12.95
N VAL A 146 -10.86 11.14 12.82
CA VAL A 146 -12.13 10.49 12.50
C VAL A 146 -13.16 10.78 13.60
N ALA A 147 -12.80 10.55 14.87
CA ALA A 147 -13.67 10.81 16.01
C ALA A 147 -14.08 12.29 16.06
N ARG A 148 -13.12 13.21 15.92
CA ARG A 148 -13.40 14.66 15.89
C ARG A 148 -14.35 15.03 14.76
N ALA A 149 -14.16 14.49 13.56
CA ALA A 149 -15.05 14.78 12.44
C ALA A 149 -16.51 14.33 12.71
N PHE A 150 -16.73 13.24 13.44
CA PHE A 150 -18.07 12.82 13.87
C PHE A 150 -18.63 13.73 14.97
N ILE A 151 -17.81 14.11 15.95
CA ILE A 151 -18.23 15.04 17.02
C ILE A 151 -18.63 16.39 16.43
N ASP A 152 -17.81 16.95 15.54
CA ASP A 152 -18.08 18.23 14.88
C ASP A 152 -19.39 18.19 14.08
N ASP A 153 -19.73 17.05 13.48
CA ASP A 153 -21.00 16.82 12.77
C ASP A 153 -22.21 16.85 13.70
N LEU A 154 -22.08 16.23 14.88
CA LEU A 154 -23.13 16.20 15.89
C LEU A 154 -23.37 17.58 16.50
N ILE A 155 -22.31 18.37 16.68
CA ILE A 155 -22.39 19.73 17.23
C ILE A 155 -22.94 20.71 16.19
N THR A 156 -22.54 20.57 14.92
CA THR A 156 -22.96 21.46 13.82
C THR A 156 -24.30 21.05 13.20
N GLY A 157 -24.76 19.83 13.47
CA GLY A 157 -26.02 19.29 12.96
C GLY A 157 -27.25 20.10 13.41
N PRO A 158 -28.40 19.91 12.74
CA PRO A 158 -29.61 20.66 13.03
C PRO A 158 -30.00 20.50 14.49
N THR A 159 -30.18 21.63 15.19
CA THR A 159 -30.57 21.67 16.59
C THR A 159 -31.81 20.81 16.79
N ILE A 160 -31.72 19.84 17.71
CA ILE A 160 -32.87 19.04 18.13
C ILE A 160 -33.90 20.02 18.71
N LYS A 161 -34.92 20.36 17.92
CA LYS A 161 -36.03 21.18 18.39
C LYS A 161 -36.81 20.35 19.40
N MET A 162 -36.57 20.61 20.67
CA MET A 162 -37.45 20.12 21.73
C MET A 162 -38.80 20.80 21.54
N ALA A 163 -39.75 20.10 20.92
CA ALA A 163 -41.15 20.49 20.97
C ALA A 163 -41.61 20.28 22.41
N ILE A 164 -41.44 21.32 23.24
CA ILE A 164 -42.05 21.37 24.57
C ILE A 164 -43.56 21.34 24.32
N ARG A 165 -44.16 20.15 24.45
CA ARG A 165 -45.61 20.01 24.40
C ARG A 165 -46.15 20.79 25.61
N PRO A 166 -46.97 21.83 25.42
CA PRO A 166 -47.53 22.53 26.56
C PRO A 166 -48.31 21.52 27.42
N PRO A 167 -48.18 21.60 28.75
CA PRO A 167 -48.73 20.59 29.64
C PRO A 167 -50.27 20.51 29.58
N TYR A 168 -50.95 21.52 29.04
CA TYR A 168 -52.41 21.55 28.94
C TYR A 168 -52.88 22.20 27.62
N PRO A 169 -53.94 21.67 26.97
CA PRO A 169 -54.58 22.33 25.85
C PRO A 169 -55.23 23.64 26.31
N ILE A 170 -54.87 24.74 25.67
CA ILE A 170 -55.44 26.06 25.93
C ILE A 170 -56.83 26.09 25.27
N TRP A 171 -57.87 25.76 26.03
CA TRP A 171 -59.25 25.97 25.58
C TRP A 171 -59.55 27.47 25.67
N HIS A 172 -59.47 28.19 24.56
CA HIS A 172 -60.09 29.51 24.46
C HIS A 172 -61.60 29.30 24.45
N LYS A 173 -62.26 29.67 25.56
CA LYS A 173 -63.71 29.82 25.62
C LYS A 173 -64.10 31.21 25.13
N SER A 174 -65.10 31.18 24.25
CA SER A 174 -66.05 32.22 23.83
C SER A 174 -65.59 33.26 22.82
#